data_AF-A0A497QIX2-F1
#
_entry.id   AF-A0A497QIX2-F1
#
_cell.length_a   1.000
_cell.length_b   1.000
_cell.length_c   1.000
_cell.angle_alpha   90.00
_cell.angle_beta   90.00
_cell.angle_gamma   90.00
#
_symmetry.space_group_name_H-M   'P 1'
#
loop_
_entity.id
_entity.type
_entity.pdbx_description
1 polymer ?
#
loop_
_entity_poly.entity_id
_entity_poly.type
_entity_poly.pdbx_seq_one_letter_code
_entity_poly.pdbx_strand_id
1 'polypeptide(L)'
;MTDKNIPENKIDSDYFYCGRCNKQLRYSDDSKFCVNCGVPFVFDVHGKILVDDNNHAYIKPDFENSPYDSTNPSTSPNSINPSTMFIPVPQDMYYGQPKWKKRRTWNLLAGIFLPLITYISIIIVSVIVLIPFLLIYGFDFFLTQSSWFEFFISAFSVFFFLVPLFWIQRYYPGKLTIKQRMIELGLDFKKYSRKELFREILLGIFLGFFGVIVVLGLQCFAGILVKFFFGIDMDVLSSSDDFSQFSALVPENLWQLLLFVATMVFFVGMPEEVMFRGFVQRSFETKMKKPSALILTAVYFAIYHIYIYILNPPLFIYLSIAYLGLSIYLGLIRNWRGDIIASSIMHMVYNSTQMIVIYLILVNI
;
A
#
# COMPACT_ATOMS: atom_id res chain seq x y z
N MET A 1 10.63 -55.22 15.01
CA MET A 1 10.44 -53.77 14.85
C MET A 1 9.26 -53.59 13.93
N THR A 2 8.10 -53.36 14.52
CA THR A 2 6.81 -53.26 13.82
C THR A 2 6.59 -51.82 13.42
N ASP A 3 6.50 -51.59 12.10
CA ASP A 3 6.02 -50.34 11.50
C ASP A 3 4.66 -50.00 12.11
N LYS A 4 4.63 -48.96 12.94
CA LYS A 4 3.39 -48.37 13.41
C LYS A 4 2.77 -47.63 12.23
N ASN A 5 1.71 -48.21 11.69
CA ASN A 5 0.76 -47.55 10.80
C ASN A 5 0.37 -46.18 11.36
N ILE A 6 0.92 -45.12 10.79
CA ILE A 6 0.40 -43.77 10.95
C ILE A 6 -0.95 -43.77 10.22
N PRO A 7 -2.08 -43.50 10.90
CA PRO A 7 -3.36 -43.46 10.23
C PRO A 7 -3.35 -42.35 9.18
N GLU A 8 -3.55 -42.70 7.90
CA GLU A 8 -3.88 -41.76 6.84
C GLU A 8 -5.26 -41.19 7.12
N ASN A 9 -5.32 -40.26 8.07
CA ASN A 9 -6.51 -39.46 8.29
C ASN A 9 -6.61 -38.52 7.10
N LYS A 10 -7.56 -38.81 6.21
CA LYS A 10 -7.87 -38.04 5.01
C LYS A 10 -8.54 -36.73 5.44
N ILE A 11 -7.74 -35.82 6.00
CA ILE A 11 -8.18 -34.48 6.39
C ILE A 11 -8.37 -33.69 5.10
N ASP A 12 -9.60 -33.72 4.60
CA ASP A 12 -10.07 -33.01 3.40
C ASP A 12 -10.28 -31.52 3.70
N SER A 13 -9.29 -30.90 4.32
CA SER A 13 -9.31 -29.47 4.59
C SER A 13 -8.15 -28.80 3.87
N ASP A 14 -8.45 -27.98 2.89
CA ASP A 14 -7.51 -27.08 2.21
C ASP A 14 -6.82 -26.06 3.14
N TYR A 15 -7.05 -26.15 4.44
CA TYR A 15 -6.64 -25.19 5.47
C TYR A 15 -5.94 -25.86 6.63
N PHE A 16 -5.16 -25.07 7.36
CA PHE A 16 -4.57 -25.40 8.66
C PHE A 16 -4.53 -24.14 9.53
N TYR A 17 -4.29 -24.28 10.82
CA TYR A 17 -4.17 -23.17 11.77
C TYR A 17 -2.72 -22.98 12.19
N CYS A 18 -2.27 -21.73 12.33
CA CYS A 18 -0.94 -21.49 12.90
C CYS A 18 -0.90 -21.89 14.38
N GLY A 19 -0.01 -22.82 14.76
CA GLY A 19 0.15 -23.25 16.15
C GLY A 19 0.54 -22.15 17.15
N ARG A 20 0.99 -20.96 16.69
CA ARG A 20 1.33 -19.82 17.56
C ARG A 20 0.21 -18.79 17.73
N CYS A 21 -0.43 -18.39 16.63
CA CYS A 21 -1.38 -17.26 16.64
C CYS A 21 -2.79 -17.66 16.21
N ASN A 22 -3.03 -18.96 16.00
CA ASN A 22 -4.31 -19.55 15.63
C ASN A 22 -4.95 -18.98 14.34
N LYS A 23 -4.15 -18.32 13.49
CA LYS A 23 -4.61 -17.81 12.20
C LYS A 23 -4.81 -18.97 11.23
N GLN A 24 -5.99 -19.07 10.63
CA GLN A 24 -6.29 -20.01 9.54
C GLN A 24 -5.53 -19.62 8.26
N LEU A 25 -4.90 -20.61 7.62
CA LEU A 25 -4.06 -20.50 6.42
C LEU A 25 -4.42 -21.61 5.44
N ARG A 26 -4.11 -21.46 4.14
CA ARG A 26 -4.34 -22.50 3.12
C ARG A 26 -3.06 -23.26 2.78
N TYR A 27 -3.15 -24.57 2.54
CA TYR A 27 -2.02 -25.39 2.09
C TYR A 27 -1.45 -24.95 0.73
N SER A 28 -2.30 -24.42 -0.16
CA SER A 28 -1.92 -23.94 -1.51
C SER A 28 -1.08 -22.66 -1.53
N ASP A 29 -0.79 -22.05 -0.38
CA ASP A 29 -0.03 -20.80 -0.32
C ASP A 29 1.50 -21.01 -0.28
N ASP A 30 2.00 -22.25 -0.38
CA ASP A 30 3.43 -22.65 -0.33
C ASP A 30 4.23 -21.92 0.77
N SER A 31 3.54 -21.54 1.85
CA SER A 31 4.05 -20.58 2.81
C SER A 31 4.92 -21.29 3.83
N LYS A 32 6.23 -21.00 3.81
CA LYS A 32 7.21 -21.60 4.72
C LYS A 32 7.11 -21.14 6.18
N PHE A 33 6.25 -20.15 6.44
CA PHE A 33 6.04 -19.53 7.74
C PHE A 33 4.65 -18.90 7.81
N CYS A 34 4.17 -18.63 9.02
CA CYS A 34 2.91 -17.95 9.24
C CYS A 34 3.00 -16.49 8.81
N VAL A 35 2.21 -16.07 7.82
CA VAL A 35 2.18 -14.66 7.36
C VAL A 35 1.74 -13.67 8.45
N ASN A 36 0.95 -14.14 9.43
CA ASN A 36 0.46 -13.29 10.53
C ASN A 36 1.55 -13.03 11.60
N CYS A 37 2.16 -14.10 12.14
CA CYS A 37 3.12 -13.99 13.26
C CYS A 37 4.59 -14.21 12.89
N GLY A 38 4.89 -14.66 11.68
CA GLY A 38 6.26 -14.89 11.18
C GLY A 38 6.93 -16.18 11.67
N VAL A 39 6.24 -17.03 12.44
CA VAL A 39 6.80 -18.30 12.92
C VAL A 39 6.98 -19.28 11.75
N PRO A 40 8.15 -19.91 11.58
CA PRO A 40 8.34 -20.93 10.55
C PRO A 40 7.54 -22.19 10.88
N PHE A 41 6.93 -22.78 9.85
CA PHE A 41 6.28 -24.08 9.98
C PHE A 41 7.30 -25.21 9.85
N VAL A 42 6.99 -26.35 10.45
CA VAL A 42 7.76 -27.58 10.26
C VAL A 42 7.22 -28.31 9.02
N PHE A 43 8.13 -28.80 8.19
CA PHE A 43 7.82 -29.51 6.95
C PHE A 43 8.33 -30.94 7.01
N ASP A 44 7.61 -31.87 6.38
CA ASP A 44 8.09 -33.23 6.16
C ASP A 44 9.15 -33.30 5.05
N VAL A 45 9.68 -34.50 4.79
CA VAL A 45 10.68 -34.76 3.74
C VAL A 45 10.16 -34.51 2.32
N HIS A 46 8.84 -34.44 2.14
CA HIS A 46 8.18 -34.16 0.87
C HIS A 46 7.79 -32.67 0.74
N GLY A 47 8.12 -31.83 1.72
CA GLY A 47 7.81 -30.41 1.74
C GLY A 47 6.35 -30.09 2.10
N LYS A 48 5.60 -31.02 2.70
CA LYS A 48 4.27 -30.76 3.25
C LYS A 48 4.38 -30.21 4.67
N ILE A 49 3.49 -29.28 5.02
CA ILE A 49 3.41 -28.73 6.38
C ILE A 49 2.93 -29.85 7.31
N LEU A 50 3.67 -30.08 8.38
CA LEU A 50 3.24 -30.98 9.44
C LEU A 50 2.19 -30.26 10.30
N VAL A 51 1.06 -30.91 10.53
CA VAL A 51 -0.03 -30.45 11.41
C VAL A 51 -0.37 -31.51 12.45
N ASP A 52 -0.91 -31.09 13.59
CA ASP A 52 -1.46 -32.00 14.60
C ASP A 52 -2.87 -32.50 14.22
N ASP A 53 -3.47 -33.32 15.09
CA ASP A 53 -4.82 -33.88 14.87
C ASP A 53 -5.93 -32.83 14.83
N ASN A 54 -5.68 -31.63 15.39
CA ASN A 54 -6.58 -30.47 15.32
C ASN A 54 -6.26 -29.54 14.15
N ASN A 55 -5.35 -29.98 13.27
CA ASN A 55 -4.93 -29.27 12.07
C ASN A 55 -4.17 -27.96 12.39
N HIS A 56 -3.50 -27.91 13.54
CA HIS A 56 -2.54 -26.85 13.89
C HIS A 56 -1.16 -27.20 13.37
N ALA A 57 -0.56 -26.31 12.59
CA ALA A 57 0.80 -26.49 12.09
C ALA A 57 1.80 -26.49 13.25
N TYR A 58 2.67 -27.50 13.24
CA TYR A 58 3.82 -27.54 14.13
C TYR A 58 4.71 -26.33 13.87
N ILE A 59 5.14 -25.70 14.95
CA ILE A 59 6.02 -24.53 14.93
C ILE A 59 7.35 -24.88 15.56
N LYS A 60 8.43 -24.29 15.04
CA LYS A 60 9.74 -24.44 15.68
C LYS A 60 9.72 -23.76 17.06
N PRO A 61 10.13 -24.43 18.15
CA PRO A 61 10.31 -23.77 19.44
C PRO A 61 11.30 -22.61 19.30
N ASP A 62 10.98 -21.43 19.85
CA ASP A 62 11.92 -20.31 19.97
C ASP A 62 12.98 -20.68 21.02
N PHE A 63 13.97 -21.49 20.64
CA PHE A 63 15.01 -22.01 21.56
C PHE A 63 15.83 -20.90 22.24
N GLU A 64 15.85 -19.67 21.72
CA GLU A 64 16.61 -18.55 22.30
C GLU A 64 15.93 -17.87 23.49
N ASN A 65 14.63 -18.07 23.72
CA ASN A 65 13.89 -17.44 24.83
C ASN A 65 13.22 -18.45 25.78
N SER A 66 13.57 -19.74 25.67
CA SER A 66 13.09 -20.72 26.63
C SER A 66 13.78 -20.45 27.98
N PRO A 67 13.05 -20.14 29.06
CA PRO A 67 13.62 -19.90 30.39
C PRO A 67 14.06 -21.22 31.07
N TYR A 68 14.24 -22.29 30.30
CA TYR A 68 14.94 -23.48 30.76
C TYR A 68 16.44 -23.18 30.87
N ASP A 69 16.76 -22.41 31.90
CA ASP A 69 18.07 -22.39 32.52
C ASP A 69 18.35 -23.82 33.00
N SER A 70 19.16 -24.55 32.23
CA SER A 70 19.50 -25.95 32.48
C SER A 70 20.39 -26.14 33.73
N THR A 71 20.48 -25.15 34.61
CA THR A 71 21.36 -25.16 35.77
C THR A 71 20.68 -25.44 37.11
N ASN A 72 19.35 -25.58 37.19
CA ASN A 72 18.66 -25.90 38.45
C ASN A 72 17.78 -27.17 38.37
N PRO A 73 18.25 -28.34 38.85
CA PRO A 73 17.50 -29.61 38.82
C PRO A 73 16.39 -29.74 39.89
N SER A 74 16.00 -28.69 40.62
CA SER A 74 15.31 -28.86 41.92
C SER A 74 13.89 -28.27 42.04
N THR A 75 13.29 -27.72 41.00
CA THR A 75 11.89 -27.21 41.09
C THR A 75 10.85 -28.24 40.66
N SER A 76 10.08 -28.70 41.64
CA SER A 76 8.89 -29.55 41.54
C SER A 76 7.88 -29.10 40.46
N PRO A 77 7.32 -30.02 39.65
CA PRO A 77 6.53 -29.71 38.44
C PRO A 77 5.04 -29.43 38.68
N ASN A 78 4.67 -28.84 39.82
CA ASN A 78 3.24 -28.63 40.16
C ASN A 78 2.83 -27.17 39.99
N SER A 79 2.42 -26.78 38.77
CA SER A 79 1.40 -25.73 38.47
C SER A 79 1.48 -25.12 37.06
N ILE A 80 1.86 -25.89 36.03
CA ILE A 80 1.82 -25.39 34.65
C ILE A 80 0.37 -25.48 34.15
N ASN A 81 -0.22 -24.32 33.87
CA ASN A 81 -1.52 -24.16 33.22
C ASN A 81 -1.52 -24.91 31.85
N PRO A 82 -2.38 -25.90 31.61
CA PRO A 82 -2.27 -26.82 30.46
C PRO A 82 -2.71 -26.24 29.10
N SER A 83 -3.00 -24.94 29.00
CA SER A 83 -3.62 -24.35 27.80
C SER A 83 -2.66 -23.97 26.66
N THR A 84 -1.36 -24.25 26.77
CA THR A 84 -0.43 -24.18 25.63
C THR A 84 0.46 -25.41 25.62
N MET A 85 -0.13 -26.56 25.27
CA MET A 85 0.62 -27.78 25.02
C MET A 85 1.50 -27.53 23.79
N PHE A 86 2.75 -27.14 24.02
CA PHE A 86 3.79 -27.20 23.00
C PHE A 86 3.97 -28.67 22.67
N ILE A 87 3.45 -29.11 21.52
CA ILE A 87 3.70 -30.47 21.07
C ILE A 87 5.16 -30.51 20.61
N PRO A 88 6.06 -31.23 21.33
CA PRO A 88 7.45 -31.30 20.96
C PRO A 88 7.56 -32.00 19.61
N VAL A 89 8.25 -31.36 18.67
CA VAL A 89 8.59 -31.98 17.39
C VAL A 89 9.45 -33.21 17.69
N PRO A 90 9.11 -34.40 17.15
CA PRO A 90 9.93 -35.61 17.31
C PRO A 90 11.40 -35.31 16.97
N GLN A 91 12.32 -35.66 17.87
CA GLN A 91 13.74 -35.30 17.78
C GLN A 91 14.43 -35.86 16.52
N ASP A 92 13.87 -36.90 15.93
CA ASP A 92 14.31 -37.59 14.71
C ASP A 92 13.93 -36.87 13.42
N MET A 93 13.05 -35.86 13.44
CA MET A 93 12.68 -35.07 12.26
C MET A 93 13.56 -33.83 12.01
N TYR A 94 14.70 -33.68 12.70
CA TYR A 94 15.57 -32.51 12.58
C TYR A 94 16.51 -32.55 11.35
N TYR A 95 15.93 -32.58 10.14
CA TYR A 95 16.72 -32.45 8.91
C TYR A 95 17.08 -30.99 8.63
N GLY A 96 18.36 -30.64 8.83
CA GLY A 96 19.10 -29.56 8.19
C GLY A 96 18.29 -28.33 7.75
N GLN A 97 17.72 -27.59 8.69
CA GLN A 97 16.93 -26.41 8.35
C GLN A 97 17.82 -25.17 8.15
N PRO A 98 17.63 -24.37 7.08
CA PRO A 98 18.35 -23.12 6.89
C PRO A 98 18.11 -22.17 8.07
N LYS A 99 19.13 -21.40 8.48
CA LYS A 99 19.01 -20.39 9.54
C LYS A 99 18.01 -19.30 9.10
N TRP A 100 16.75 -19.44 9.51
CA TRP A 100 15.69 -18.46 9.25
C TRP A 100 15.96 -17.18 10.07
N LYS A 101 16.07 -16.03 9.41
CA LYS A 101 16.20 -14.72 10.09
C LYS A 101 14.85 -14.34 10.71
N LYS A 102 14.81 -13.85 11.96
CA LYS A 102 13.56 -13.38 12.59
C LYS A 102 12.85 -12.33 11.73
N ARG A 103 11.51 -12.37 11.68
CA ARG A 103 10.68 -11.35 10.98
C ARG A 103 11.02 -9.98 11.55
N ARG A 104 11.35 -9.03 10.68
CA ARG A 104 11.60 -7.65 11.10
C ARG A 104 10.27 -6.92 11.14
N THR A 105 10.01 -6.17 12.21
CA THR A 105 8.89 -5.23 12.23
C THR A 105 9.07 -4.20 11.13
N TRP A 106 7.98 -3.72 10.54
CA TRP A 106 8.05 -2.64 9.58
C TRP A 106 8.71 -1.42 10.22
N ASN A 107 9.59 -0.77 9.48
CA ASN A 107 10.31 0.38 10.01
C ASN A 107 9.50 1.65 9.71
N LEU A 108 9.14 2.40 10.74
CA LEU A 108 8.47 3.70 10.62
C LEU A 108 9.22 4.64 9.67
N LEU A 109 10.57 4.67 9.79
CA LEU A 109 11.41 5.52 8.95
C LEU A 109 11.37 5.10 7.49
N ALA A 110 11.18 3.81 7.19
CA ALA A 110 11.02 3.37 5.81
C ALA A 110 9.71 3.90 5.21
N GLY A 111 8.64 3.97 6.00
CA GLY A 111 7.38 4.60 5.58
C GLY A 111 7.53 6.08 5.19
N ILE A 112 8.51 6.78 5.76
CA ILE A 112 8.81 8.18 5.40
C ILE A 112 9.80 8.23 4.23
N PHE A 113 10.99 7.67 4.39
CA PHE A 113 12.07 7.85 3.43
C PHE A 113 11.86 7.11 2.10
N LEU A 114 11.15 5.97 2.09
CA LEU A 114 10.99 5.21 0.85
C LEU A 114 10.19 5.98 -0.21
N PRO A 115 9.00 6.55 0.08
CA PRO A 115 8.31 7.45 -0.85
C PRO A 115 9.17 8.63 -1.33
N LEU A 116 10.00 9.21 -0.45
CA LEU A 116 10.84 10.37 -0.78
C LEU A 116 11.94 9.98 -1.76
N ILE A 117 12.64 8.88 -1.47
CA ILE A 117 13.64 8.32 -2.37
C ILE A 117 12.99 7.96 -3.70
N THR A 118 11.80 7.35 -3.69
CA THR A 118 11.07 7.03 -4.93
C THR A 118 10.76 8.28 -5.73
N TYR A 119 10.24 9.33 -5.10
CA TYR A 119 9.91 10.59 -5.76
C TYR A 119 11.13 11.29 -6.35
N ILE A 120 12.23 11.39 -5.58
CA ILE A 120 13.51 11.93 -6.06
C ILE A 120 14.04 11.08 -7.23
N SER A 121 13.91 9.75 -7.14
CA SER A 121 14.32 8.85 -8.23
C SER A 121 13.51 9.10 -9.50
N ILE A 122 12.19 9.31 -9.38
CA ILE A 122 11.33 9.67 -10.51
C ILE A 122 11.83 10.98 -11.12
N ILE A 123 12.03 12.04 -10.33
CA ILE A 123 12.53 13.33 -10.83
C ILE A 123 13.87 13.17 -11.56
N ILE A 124 14.83 12.47 -10.97
CA ILE A 124 16.15 12.25 -11.58
C ILE A 124 16.02 11.52 -12.91
N VAL A 125 15.24 10.44 -12.97
CA VAL A 125 15.01 9.69 -14.20
C VAL A 125 14.32 10.57 -15.25
N SER A 126 13.32 11.35 -14.85
CA SER A 126 12.62 12.27 -15.74
C SER A 126 13.56 13.33 -16.33
N VAL A 127 14.46 13.91 -15.53
CA VAL A 127 15.47 14.86 -16.01
C VAL A 127 16.48 14.19 -16.96
N ILE A 128 16.93 12.98 -16.64
CA ILE A 128 17.86 12.22 -17.49
C ILE A 128 17.24 11.92 -18.86
N VAL A 129 15.93 11.63 -18.92
CA VAL A 129 15.21 11.40 -20.18
C VAL A 129 14.94 12.71 -20.90
N LEU A 130 14.62 13.78 -20.17
CA LEU A 130 14.35 15.10 -20.74
C LEU A 130 15.56 15.65 -21.52
N ILE A 131 16.78 15.47 -21.02
CA ILE A 131 17.99 16.05 -21.64
C ILE A 131 18.20 15.55 -23.09
N PRO A 132 18.28 14.23 -23.38
CA PRO A 132 18.35 13.74 -24.75
C PRO A 132 17.17 14.17 -25.63
N PHE A 133 15.96 14.22 -25.06
CA PHE A 133 14.77 14.65 -25.78
C PHE A 133 14.90 16.11 -26.26
N LEU A 134 15.33 17.01 -25.37
CA LEU A 134 15.59 18.41 -25.71
C LEU A 134 16.73 18.55 -26.74
N LEU A 135 17.77 17.73 -26.65
CA LEU A 135 18.89 17.75 -27.60
C LEU A 135 18.49 17.28 -29.01
N ILE A 136 17.57 16.32 -29.11
CA ILE A 136 17.13 15.75 -30.40
C ILE A 136 16.07 16.62 -31.07
N TYR A 137 15.08 17.08 -30.30
CA TYR A 137 13.89 17.74 -30.86
C TYR A 137 13.92 19.27 -30.73
N GLY A 138 14.84 19.81 -29.92
CA GLY A 138 14.90 21.25 -29.62
C GLY A 138 13.87 21.70 -28.59
N PHE A 139 14.08 22.92 -28.06
CA PHE A 139 13.22 23.50 -27.03
C PHE A 139 11.82 23.86 -27.55
N ASP A 140 11.72 24.33 -28.80
CA ASP A 140 10.45 24.76 -29.40
C ASP A 140 9.50 23.58 -29.63
N PHE A 141 10.03 22.39 -29.99
CA PHE A 141 9.22 21.17 -30.09
C PHE A 141 8.69 20.73 -28.73
N PHE A 142 9.52 20.83 -27.68
CA PHE A 142 9.12 20.49 -26.32
C PHE A 142 7.96 21.35 -25.82
N LEU A 143 7.98 22.65 -26.13
CA LEU A 143 6.88 23.57 -25.78
C LEU A 143 5.58 23.28 -26.54
N THR A 144 5.65 22.69 -27.74
CA THR A 144 4.48 22.53 -28.63
C THR A 144 3.90 21.11 -28.66
N GLN A 145 4.64 20.08 -28.23
CA GLN A 145 4.22 18.67 -28.20
C GLN A 145 4.27 18.06 -26.78
N SER A 146 4.05 18.89 -25.75
CA SER A 146 4.29 18.56 -24.34
C SER A 146 3.49 17.35 -23.83
N SER A 147 2.27 17.11 -24.30
CA SER A 147 1.37 16.16 -23.65
C SER A 147 1.78 14.68 -23.81
N TRP A 148 2.40 14.30 -24.92
CA TRP A 148 2.97 12.95 -25.06
C TRP A 148 4.17 12.75 -24.15
N PHE A 149 4.99 13.80 -24.03
CA PHE A 149 6.14 13.78 -23.13
C PHE A 149 5.69 13.73 -21.67
N GLU A 150 4.68 14.51 -21.28
CA GLU A 150 4.07 14.45 -19.95
C GLU A 150 3.48 13.07 -19.64
N PHE A 151 2.75 12.46 -20.58
CA PHE A 151 2.26 11.09 -20.46
C PHE A 151 3.42 10.10 -20.23
N PHE A 152 4.49 10.21 -21.03
CA PHE A 152 5.66 9.35 -20.91
C PHE A 152 6.40 9.53 -19.58
N ILE A 153 6.64 10.77 -19.16
CA ILE A 153 7.27 11.09 -17.88
C ILE A 153 6.40 10.61 -16.72
N SER A 154 5.09 10.79 -16.82
CA SER A 154 4.14 10.33 -15.80
C SER A 154 4.16 8.80 -15.68
N ALA A 155 4.49 8.05 -16.73
CA ALA A 155 4.63 6.58 -16.63
C ALA A 155 5.69 6.14 -15.60
N PHE A 156 6.67 7.01 -15.26
CA PHE A 156 7.64 6.72 -14.20
C PHE A 156 7.03 6.68 -12.79
N SER A 157 5.79 7.16 -12.59
CA SER A 157 5.07 6.97 -11.32
C SER A 157 4.82 5.49 -11.00
N VAL A 158 4.98 4.58 -11.96
CA VAL A 158 5.03 3.13 -11.71
C VAL A 158 6.11 2.75 -10.68
N PHE A 159 7.11 3.60 -10.44
CA PHE A 159 8.10 3.40 -9.40
C PHE A 159 7.47 3.41 -7.99
N PHE A 160 6.37 4.16 -7.79
CA PHE A 160 5.58 4.09 -6.55
C PHE A 160 4.95 2.71 -6.33
N PHE A 161 4.76 1.91 -7.37
CA PHE A 161 4.37 0.51 -7.26
C PHE A 161 5.58 -0.41 -7.05
N LEU A 162 6.59 -0.27 -7.91
CA LEU A 162 7.72 -1.21 -7.97
C LEU A 162 8.60 -1.15 -6.72
N VAL A 163 8.94 0.05 -6.26
CA VAL A 163 9.83 0.23 -5.11
C VAL A 163 9.30 -0.47 -3.85
N PRO A 164 8.06 -0.23 -3.37
CA PRO A 164 7.54 -0.94 -2.19
C PRO A 164 7.36 -2.45 -2.45
N LEU A 165 7.00 -2.85 -3.68
CA LEU A 165 6.90 -4.27 -4.06
C LEU A 165 8.21 -5.03 -3.86
N PHE A 166 9.34 -4.41 -4.18
CA PHE A 166 10.64 -5.04 -3.95
C PHE A 166 11.15 -4.84 -2.51
N TRP A 167 10.88 -3.68 -1.91
CA TRP A 167 11.36 -3.33 -0.57
C TRP A 167 10.77 -4.23 0.52
N ILE A 168 9.49 -4.63 0.39
CA ILE A 168 8.78 -5.40 1.41
C ILE A 168 9.46 -6.73 1.75
N GLN A 169 10.22 -7.31 0.80
CA GLN A 169 11.03 -8.51 1.01
C GLN A 169 11.99 -8.40 2.21
N ARG A 170 12.45 -7.19 2.54
CA ARG A 170 13.39 -6.94 3.65
C ARG A 170 12.78 -7.22 5.03
N TYR A 171 11.45 -7.26 5.14
CA TYR A 171 10.76 -7.52 6.40
C TYR A 171 10.53 -9.01 6.67
N TYR A 172 10.77 -9.88 5.69
CA TYR A 172 10.42 -11.30 5.77
C TYR A 172 11.67 -12.20 5.77
N PRO A 173 11.68 -13.28 6.58
CA PRO A 173 12.79 -14.25 6.66
C PRO A 173 13.12 -14.92 5.32
N GLY A 174 12.05 -15.26 4.60
CA GLY A 174 12.08 -16.05 3.37
C GLY A 174 11.72 -15.22 2.15
N LYS A 175 12.09 -15.71 0.96
CA LYS A 175 11.72 -15.09 -0.31
C LYS A 175 10.21 -15.15 -0.49
N LEU A 176 9.56 -13.99 -0.50
CA LEU A 176 8.15 -13.85 -0.84
C LEU A 176 7.99 -13.92 -2.35
N THR A 177 6.97 -14.64 -2.82
CA THR A 177 6.54 -14.60 -4.21
C THR A 177 5.96 -13.22 -4.56
N ILE A 178 5.91 -12.86 -5.85
CA ILE A 178 5.31 -11.57 -6.28
C ILE A 178 3.87 -11.46 -5.80
N LYS A 179 3.09 -12.56 -5.86
CA LYS A 179 1.71 -12.61 -5.38
C LYS A 179 1.61 -12.30 -3.88
N GLN A 180 2.48 -12.90 -3.05
CA GLN A 180 2.50 -12.62 -1.61
C GLN A 180 2.87 -11.16 -1.31
N ARG A 181 3.82 -10.58 -2.06
CA ARG A 181 4.20 -9.16 -1.90
C ARG A 181 3.04 -8.23 -2.24
N MET A 182 2.28 -8.52 -3.29
CA MET A 182 1.08 -7.77 -3.65
C MET A 182 0.01 -7.83 -2.55
N ILE A 183 -0.29 -9.03 -2.02
CA ILE A 183 -1.22 -9.20 -0.89
C ILE A 183 -0.76 -8.37 0.32
N GLU A 184 0.53 -8.38 0.62
CA GLU A 184 1.10 -7.62 1.74
C GLU A 184 1.12 -6.11 1.52
N LEU A 185 0.96 -5.65 0.29
CA LEU A 185 0.73 -4.23 -0.05
C LEU A 185 -0.76 -3.89 -0.18
N GLY A 186 -1.66 -4.82 0.15
CA GLY A 186 -3.10 -4.61 0.10
C GLY A 186 -3.76 -4.93 -1.24
N LEU A 187 -3.07 -5.63 -2.15
CA LEU A 187 -3.64 -6.10 -3.43
C LEU A 187 -3.98 -7.59 -3.34
N ASP A 188 -4.94 -7.93 -2.48
CA ASP A 188 -5.41 -9.30 -2.32
C ASP A 188 -6.59 -9.61 -3.25
N PHE A 189 -6.29 -9.87 -4.52
CA PHE A 189 -7.30 -10.27 -5.50
C PHE A 189 -7.92 -11.65 -5.22
N LYS A 190 -7.26 -12.51 -4.43
CA LYS A 190 -7.80 -13.84 -4.07
C LYS A 190 -8.91 -13.75 -3.02
N LYS A 191 -8.94 -12.67 -2.24
CA LYS A 191 -10.01 -12.37 -1.28
C LYS A 191 -11.39 -12.33 -1.92
N TYR A 192 -11.46 -11.99 -3.21
CA TYR A 192 -12.72 -11.74 -3.91
C TYR A 192 -13.01 -12.83 -4.95
N SER A 193 -14.24 -13.35 -4.96
CA SER A 193 -14.78 -14.01 -6.14
C SER A 193 -14.93 -13.02 -7.30
N ARG A 194 -15.06 -13.48 -8.55
CA ARG A 194 -15.26 -12.59 -9.72
C ARG A 194 -16.43 -11.61 -9.54
N LYS A 195 -17.53 -12.06 -8.94
CA LYS A 195 -18.72 -11.23 -8.68
C LYS A 195 -18.45 -10.18 -7.60
N GLU A 196 -17.72 -10.54 -6.55
CA GLU A 196 -17.39 -9.61 -5.47
C GLU A 196 -16.33 -8.59 -5.91
N LEU A 197 -15.34 -9.00 -6.71
CA LEU A 197 -14.37 -8.07 -7.29
C LEU A 197 -15.05 -7.04 -8.17
N PHE A 198 -16.01 -7.47 -8.99
CA PHE A 198 -16.81 -6.54 -9.80
C PHE A 198 -17.60 -5.55 -8.93
N ARG A 199 -18.21 -6.02 -7.83
CA ARG A 199 -18.87 -5.14 -6.85
C ARG A 199 -17.89 -4.16 -6.21
N GLU A 200 -16.67 -4.60 -5.91
CA GLU A 200 -15.63 -3.76 -5.32
C GLU A 200 -15.17 -2.65 -6.30
N ILE A 201 -15.05 -2.99 -7.59
CA ILE A 201 -14.77 -2.02 -8.65
C ILE A 201 -15.91 -1.00 -8.78
N LEU A 202 -17.17 -1.46 -8.84
CA LEU A 202 -18.33 -0.57 -8.90
C LEU A 202 -18.42 0.35 -7.67
N LEU A 203 -18.12 -0.18 -6.49
CA LEU A 203 -18.04 0.59 -5.25
C LEU A 203 -16.96 1.67 -5.36
N GLY A 204 -15.76 1.33 -5.83
CA GLY A 204 -14.69 2.29 -6.08
C GLY A 204 -15.10 3.40 -7.05
N ILE A 205 -15.76 3.04 -8.17
CA ILE A 205 -16.28 4.01 -9.14
C ILE A 205 -17.29 4.96 -8.50
N PHE A 206 -18.29 4.43 -7.79
CA PHE A 206 -19.29 5.23 -7.09
C PHE A 206 -18.65 6.19 -6.07
N LEU A 207 -17.71 5.68 -5.26
CA LEU A 207 -16.99 6.48 -4.27
C LEU A 207 -16.09 7.53 -4.91
N GLY A 208 -15.59 7.29 -6.14
CA GLY A 208 -14.82 8.24 -6.94
C GLY A 208 -15.64 9.46 -7.35
N PHE A 209 -16.83 9.23 -7.92
CA PHE A 209 -17.77 10.30 -8.25
C PHE A 209 -18.22 11.06 -6.99
N PHE A 210 -18.51 10.35 -5.90
CA PHE A 210 -18.82 10.99 -4.62
C PHE A 210 -17.63 11.81 -4.09
N GLY A 211 -16.40 11.33 -4.29
CA GLY A 211 -15.17 12.04 -3.93
C GLY A 211 -15.05 13.40 -4.59
N VAL A 212 -15.48 13.54 -5.86
CA VAL A 212 -15.50 14.83 -6.56
C VAL A 212 -16.39 15.81 -5.81
N ILE A 213 -17.60 15.41 -5.43
CA ILE A 213 -18.54 16.26 -4.68
C ILE A 213 -17.94 16.66 -3.32
N VAL A 214 -17.35 15.71 -2.61
CA VAL A 214 -16.70 15.97 -1.31
C VAL A 214 -15.57 16.97 -1.46
N VAL A 215 -14.67 16.79 -2.43
CA VAL A 215 -13.53 17.69 -2.62
C VAL A 215 -13.96 19.07 -3.10
N LEU A 216 -14.95 19.17 -4.00
CA LEU A 216 -15.52 20.47 -4.38
C LEU A 216 -16.10 21.21 -3.15
N GLY A 217 -16.82 20.50 -2.28
CA GLY A 217 -17.30 21.08 -1.02
C GLY A 217 -16.17 21.55 -0.10
N LEU A 218 -15.10 20.76 0.01
CA LEU A 218 -13.90 21.14 0.77
C LEU A 218 -13.17 22.33 0.15
N GLN A 219 -13.11 22.45 -1.18
CA GLN A 219 -12.53 23.59 -1.88
C GLN A 219 -13.35 24.85 -1.68
N CYS A 220 -14.69 24.78 -1.75
CA CYS A 220 -15.56 25.90 -1.40
C CYS A 220 -15.32 26.36 0.04
N PHE A 221 -15.28 25.41 0.99
CA PHE A 221 -14.98 25.72 2.38
C PHE A 221 -13.59 26.35 2.55
N ALA A 222 -12.57 25.82 1.88
CA ALA A 222 -11.22 26.36 1.90
C ALA A 222 -11.17 27.80 1.34
N GLY A 223 -11.91 28.09 0.27
CA GLY A 223 -12.02 29.44 -0.28
C GLY A 223 -12.64 30.44 0.69
N ILE A 224 -13.67 30.03 1.45
CA ILE A 224 -14.26 30.86 2.52
C ILE A 224 -13.22 31.15 3.60
N LEU A 225 -12.44 30.15 4.01
CA LEU A 225 -11.38 30.34 5.00
C LEU A 225 -10.27 31.25 4.49
N VAL A 226 -9.86 31.11 3.22
CA VAL A 226 -8.85 31.98 2.62
C VAL A 226 -9.34 33.44 2.60
N LYS A 227 -10.57 33.67 2.17
CA LYS A 227 -11.19 35.00 2.23
C LYS A 227 -11.22 35.55 3.66
N PHE A 228 -11.57 34.71 4.64
CA PHE A 228 -11.65 35.11 6.05
C PHE A 228 -10.28 35.49 6.64
N PHE A 229 -9.24 34.67 6.42
CA PHE A 229 -7.93 34.87 7.04
C PHE A 229 -7.05 35.87 6.30
N PHE A 230 -7.18 35.95 4.97
CA PHE A 230 -6.27 36.74 4.12
C PHE A 230 -6.97 37.91 3.42
N GLY A 231 -8.30 37.98 3.43
CA GLY A 231 -9.04 39.02 2.71
C GLY A 231 -8.95 38.89 1.18
N ILE A 232 -8.56 37.72 0.67
CA ILE A 232 -8.37 37.45 -0.76
C ILE A 232 -9.58 36.67 -1.27
N ASP A 233 -10.26 37.21 -2.27
CA ASP A 233 -11.33 36.51 -2.98
C ASP A 233 -10.77 35.43 -3.91
N MET A 234 -11.56 34.38 -4.14
CA MET A 234 -11.15 33.26 -5.00
C MET A 234 -10.89 33.66 -6.45
N ASP A 235 -11.58 34.69 -6.95
CA ASP A 235 -11.35 35.22 -8.30
C ASP A 235 -9.96 35.88 -8.43
N VAL A 236 -9.52 36.56 -7.38
CA VAL A 236 -8.18 37.14 -7.31
C VAL A 236 -7.14 36.03 -7.20
N LEU A 237 -7.37 35.05 -6.32
CA LEU A 237 -6.45 33.92 -6.13
C LEU A 237 -6.29 33.09 -7.40
N SER A 238 -7.39 32.79 -8.11
CA SER A 238 -7.36 31.99 -9.34
C SER A 238 -6.71 32.73 -10.52
N SER A 239 -6.71 34.06 -10.50
CA SER A 239 -6.01 34.90 -11.46
C SER A 239 -4.51 35.09 -11.18
N SER A 240 -4.00 34.57 -10.06
CA SER A 240 -2.58 34.70 -9.71
C SER A 240 -1.68 33.82 -10.56
N ASP A 241 -0.44 34.27 -10.80
CA ASP A 241 0.58 33.53 -11.56
C ASP A 241 0.92 32.16 -10.91
N ASP A 242 0.78 32.03 -9.59
CA ASP A 242 1.00 30.75 -8.93
C ASP A 242 -0.14 29.75 -9.22
N PHE A 243 -1.36 30.24 -9.37
CA PHE A 243 -2.50 29.43 -9.78
C PHE A 243 -2.46 29.11 -11.28
N SER A 244 -1.87 30.00 -12.10
CA SER A 244 -1.74 29.77 -13.54
C SER A 244 -0.86 28.54 -13.83
N GLN A 245 0.18 28.28 -13.02
CA GLN A 245 0.97 27.05 -13.10
C GLN A 245 0.15 25.78 -12.85
N PHE A 246 -0.87 25.84 -11.99
CA PHE A 246 -1.80 24.73 -11.80
C PHE A 246 -2.74 24.58 -13.01
N SER A 247 -3.21 25.69 -13.58
CA SER A 247 -4.04 25.67 -14.80
C SER A 247 -3.29 25.18 -16.04
N ALA A 248 -1.97 25.32 -16.10
CA ALA A 248 -1.13 24.81 -17.19
C ALA A 248 -1.16 23.28 -17.30
N LEU A 249 -1.64 22.58 -16.26
CA LEU A 249 -1.85 21.13 -16.26
C LEU A 249 -3.24 20.73 -16.79
N VAL A 250 -4.10 21.70 -17.12
CA VAL A 250 -5.43 21.43 -17.70
C VAL A 250 -5.26 21.12 -19.19
N PRO A 251 -5.79 19.98 -19.67
CA PRO A 251 -5.79 19.66 -21.10
C PRO A 251 -6.46 20.74 -21.96
N GLU A 252 -5.86 21.12 -23.08
CA GLU A 252 -6.43 22.13 -24.00
C GLU A 252 -7.42 21.52 -25.01
N ASN A 253 -7.30 20.21 -25.29
CA ASN A 253 -8.12 19.51 -26.26
C ASN A 253 -8.45 18.08 -25.81
N LEU A 254 -9.42 17.46 -26.50
CA LEU A 254 -9.91 16.13 -26.16
C LEU A 254 -8.80 15.06 -26.16
N TRP A 255 -7.82 15.18 -27.06
CA TRP A 255 -6.72 14.21 -27.13
C TRP A 255 -5.84 14.26 -25.88
N GLN A 256 -5.48 15.47 -25.44
CA GLN A 256 -4.72 15.65 -24.19
C GLN A 256 -5.52 15.17 -22.97
N LEU A 257 -6.84 15.40 -22.95
CA LEU A 257 -7.71 14.92 -21.88
C LEU A 257 -7.71 13.39 -21.81
N LEU A 258 -7.79 12.71 -22.96
CA LEU A 258 -7.72 11.25 -23.02
C LEU A 258 -6.38 10.71 -22.54
N LEU A 259 -5.26 11.36 -22.91
CA LEU A 259 -3.92 11.02 -22.40
C LEU A 259 -3.84 11.22 -20.88
N PHE A 260 -4.37 12.32 -20.35
CA PHE A 260 -4.41 12.58 -18.91
C PHE A 260 -5.21 11.50 -18.16
N VAL A 261 -6.42 11.17 -18.64
CA VAL A 261 -7.26 10.12 -18.05
C VAL A 261 -6.52 8.77 -18.09
N ALA A 262 -5.88 8.43 -19.21
CA ALA A 262 -5.08 7.22 -19.31
C ALA A 262 -3.92 7.22 -18.30
N THR A 263 -3.21 8.33 -18.13
CA THR A 263 -2.16 8.49 -17.11
C THR A 263 -2.70 8.23 -15.70
N MET A 264 -3.84 8.85 -15.36
CA MET A 264 -4.42 8.73 -14.02
C MET A 264 -4.86 7.29 -13.71
N VAL A 265 -5.42 6.60 -14.70
CA VAL A 265 -5.88 5.21 -14.56
C VAL A 265 -4.73 4.22 -14.50
N PHE A 266 -3.74 4.33 -15.40
CA PHE A 266 -2.72 3.28 -15.54
C PHE A 266 -1.46 3.52 -14.71
N PHE A 267 -1.07 4.77 -14.50
CA PHE A 267 0.23 5.09 -13.91
C PHE A 267 0.14 5.76 -12.54
N VAL A 268 -0.90 6.54 -12.26
CA VAL A 268 -0.95 7.31 -11.01
C VAL A 268 -1.76 6.60 -9.93
N GLY A 269 -3.05 6.35 -10.16
CA GLY A 269 -3.99 5.96 -9.10
C GLY A 269 -3.56 4.73 -8.31
N MET A 270 -3.30 3.59 -8.96
CA MET A 270 -2.88 2.37 -8.25
C MET A 270 -1.45 2.46 -7.69
N PRO A 271 -0.43 2.90 -8.44
CA PRO A 271 0.92 3.02 -7.90
C PRO A 271 1.02 3.89 -6.64
N GLU A 272 0.30 5.02 -6.61
CA GLU A 272 0.26 5.87 -5.42
C GLU A 272 -0.46 5.20 -4.25
N GLU A 273 -1.60 4.53 -4.47
CA GLU A 273 -2.27 3.79 -3.40
C GLU A 273 -1.38 2.69 -2.81
N VAL A 274 -0.63 1.97 -3.67
CA VAL A 274 0.33 0.95 -3.23
C VAL A 274 1.39 1.56 -2.34
N MET A 275 1.95 2.72 -2.72
CA MET A 275 2.92 3.43 -1.88
C MET A 275 2.27 3.93 -0.60
N PHE A 276 1.27 4.81 -0.67
CA PHE A 276 0.80 5.53 0.51
C PHE A 276 -0.10 4.68 1.42
N ARG A 277 -1.02 3.88 0.87
CA ARG A 277 -2.00 3.13 1.67
C ARG A 277 -1.54 1.69 1.92
N GLY A 278 -0.88 1.10 0.93
CA GLY A 278 -0.28 -0.23 1.03
C GLY A 278 0.97 -0.24 1.91
N PHE A 279 1.89 0.71 1.70
CA PHE A 279 3.18 0.72 2.37
C PHE A 279 3.30 1.74 3.52
N VAL A 280 3.06 3.04 3.27
CA VAL A 280 3.27 4.11 4.27
C VAL A 280 2.31 3.96 5.46
N GLN A 281 1.00 3.90 5.20
CA GLN A 281 0.00 3.79 6.26
C GLN A 281 0.22 2.52 7.10
N ARG A 282 0.51 1.39 6.46
CA ARG A 282 0.83 0.14 7.16
C ARG A 282 2.10 0.25 7.99
N SER A 283 3.12 0.97 7.51
CA SER A 283 4.33 1.27 8.29
C SER A 283 3.99 2.07 9.56
N PHE A 284 3.14 3.09 9.47
CA PHE A 284 2.71 3.90 10.61
C PHE A 284 1.86 3.10 11.61
N GLU A 285 0.97 2.23 11.12
CA GLU A 285 0.14 1.33 11.94
C GLU A 285 0.96 0.36 12.80
N THR A 286 2.24 0.13 12.51
CA THR A 286 3.10 -0.72 13.36
C THR A 286 3.52 -0.06 14.66
N LYS A 287 3.42 1.27 14.76
CA LYS A 287 3.80 2.05 15.95
C LYS A 287 2.65 2.91 16.49
N MET A 288 1.59 3.08 15.72
CA MET A 288 0.49 4.00 16.02
C MET A 288 -0.86 3.31 15.86
N LYS A 289 -1.89 3.83 16.56
CA LYS A 289 -3.27 3.38 16.35
C LYS A 289 -3.75 3.78 14.95
N LYS A 290 -4.68 3.00 14.38
CA LYS A 290 -5.21 3.21 13.01
C LYS A 290 -5.64 4.66 12.71
N PRO A 291 -6.36 5.40 13.59
CA PRO A 291 -6.74 6.78 13.30
C PRO A 291 -5.52 7.71 13.19
N SER A 292 -4.55 7.57 14.10
CA SER A 292 -3.33 8.40 14.07
C SER A 292 -2.45 8.09 12.86
N ALA A 293 -2.33 6.81 12.48
CA ALA A 293 -1.63 6.40 11.27
C ALA A 293 -2.31 6.95 10.00
N LEU A 294 -3.65 6.89 9.94
CA LEU A 294 -4.45 7.48 8.87
C LEU A 294 -4.17 8.98 8.71
N ILE A 295 -4.28 9.76 9.80
CA ILE A 295 -4.07 11.21 9.75
C ILE A 295 -2.62 11.53 9.34
N LEU A 296 -1.64 10.81 9.89
CA LEU A 296 -0.24 11.05 9.53
C LEU A 296 0.04 10.72 8.06
N THR A 297 -0.52 9.62 7.53
CA THR A 297 -0.45 9.32 6.09
C THR A 297 -1.15 10.38 5.26
N ALA A 298 -2.29 10.91 5.72
CA ALA A 298 -3.04 11.92 5.00
C ALA A 298 -2.26 13.25 4.88
N VAL A 299 -1.68 13.71 5.99
CA VAL A 299 -0.79 14.87 6.02
C VAL A 299 0.41 14.64 5.10
N TYR A 300 1.03 13.45 5.19
CA TYR A 300 2.19 13.13 4.38
C TYR A 300 1.86 13.17 2.88
N PHE A 301 0.79 12.50 2.45
CA PHE A 301 0.30 12.53 1.07
C PHE A 301 0.00 13.95 0.60
N ALA A 302 -0.66 14.78 1.41
CA ALA A 302 -0.98 16.16 1.05
C ALA A 302 0.29 16.98 0.80
N ILE A 303 1.30 16.87 1.68
CA ILE A 303 2.59 17.57 1.53
C ILE A 303 3.26 17.23 0.19
N TYR A 304 3.24 15.98 -0.28
CA TYR A 304 3.80 15.60 -1.58
C TYR A 304 3.21 16.38 -2.76
N HIS A 305 1.96 16.80 -2.64
CA HIS A 305 1.25 17.49 -3.71
C HIS A 305 1.39 19.00 -3.62
N ILE A 306 1.53 19.56 -2.42
CA ILE A 306 1.40 21.00 -2.20
C ILE A 306 2.69 21.69 -1.75
N TYR A 307 3.79 20.95 -1.55
CA TYR A 307 5.02 21.53 -0.99
C TYR A 307 5.57 22.72 -1.80
N ILE A 308 5.37 22.72 -3.12
CA ILE A 308 5.81 23.81 -4.01
C ILE A 308 5.11 25.15 -3.68
N TYR A 309 3.93 25.10 -3.07
CA TYR A 309 3.13 26.27 -2.73
C TYR A 309 3.35 26.73 -1.28
N ILE A 310 4.29 26.15 -0.52
CA ILE A 310 4.47 26.47 0.91
C ILE A 310 4.79 27.94 1.18
N LEU A 311 5.36 28.64 0.19
CA LEU A 311 5.68 30.07 0.25
C LEU A 311 4.52 30.99 -0.18
N ASN A 312 3.39 30.43 -0.62
CA ASN A 312 2.14 31.13 -0.90
C ASN A 312 1.06 30.63 0.08
N PRO A 313 0.94 31.22 1.29
CA PRO A 313 0.04 30.71 2.34
C PRO A 313 -1.44 30.62 1.95
N PRO A 314 -2.03 31.60 1.23
CA PRO A 314 -3.41 31.47 0.72
C PRO A 314 -3.61 30.23 -0.15
N LEU A 315 -2.77 30.03 -1.16
CA LEU A 315 -2.86 28.90 -2.08
C LEU A 315 -2.53 27.57 -1.37
N PHE A 316 -1.53 27.58 -0.48
CA PHE A 316 -1.18 26.44 0.35
C PHE A 316 -2.36 25.97 1.19
N ILE A 317 -3.06 26.87 1.88
CA ILE A 317 -4.23 26.52 2.70
C ILE A 317 -5.38 26.02 1.84
N TYR A 318 -5.65 26.69 0.72
CA TYR A 318 -6.68 26.29 -0.23
C TYR A 318 -6.49 24.84 -0.69
N LEU A 319 -5.29 24.50 -1.16
CA LEU A 319 -4.97 23.16 -1.66
C LEU A 319 -4.81 22.14 -0.53
N SER A 320 -4.24 22.53 0.62
CA SER A 320 -4.05 21.65 1.79
C SER A 320 -5.34 20.98 2.20
N ILE A 321 -6.44 21.75 2.31
CA ILE A 321 -7.73 21.23 2.78
C ILE A 321 -8.27 20.19 1.81
N ALA A 322 -8.19 20.45 0.50
CA ALA A 322 -8.64 19.52 -0.53
C ALA A 322 -7.83 18.21 -0.54
N TYR A 323 -6.49 18.30 -0.59
CA TYR A 323 -5.62 17.12 -0.62
C TYR A 323 -5.65 16.32 0.69
N LEU A 324 -5.72 17.00 1.84
CA LEU A 324 -5.85 16.34 3.14
C LEU A 324 -7.19 15.60 3.23
N GLY A 325 -8.30 16.24 2.84
CA GLY A 325 -9.62 15.61 2.86
C GLY A 325 -9.72 14.42 1.91
N LEU A 326 -9.21 14.54 0.69
CA LEU A 326 -9.12 13.42 -0.26
C LEU A 326 -8.31 12.26 0.33
N SER A 327 -7.16 12.56 0.95
CA SER A 327 -6.29 11.53 1.49
C SER A 327 -6.88 10.81 2.70
N ILE A 328 -7.57 11.54 3.57
CA ILE A 328 -8.37 10.96 4.66
C ILE A 328 -9.44 10.05 4.06
N TYR A 329 -10.16 10.50 3.03
CA TYR A 329 -11.22 9.72 2.40
C TYR A 329 -10.70 8.40 1.80
N LEU A 330 -9.61 8.44 1.05
CA LEU A 330 -8.92 7.25 0.52
C LEU A 330 -8.49 6.28 1.64
N GLY A 331 -7.89 6.81 2.71
CA GLY A 331 -7.43 5.99 3.83
C GLY A 331 -8.58 5.42 4.69
N LEU A 332 -9.72 6.11 4.78
CA LEU A 332 -10.95 5.58 5.39
C LEU A 332 -11.50 4.41 4.60
N ILE A 333 -11.55 4.50 3.26
CA ILE A 333 -11.96 3.39 2.39
C ILE A 333 -11.01 2.21 2.60
N ARG A 334 -9.70 2.41 2.57
CA ARG A 334 -8.72 1.34 2.84
C ARG A 334 -8.92 0.71 4.21
N ASN A 335 -9.19 1.49 5.24
CA ASN A 335 -9.43 0.96 6.60
C ASN A 335 -10.74 0.19 6.71
N TRP A 336 -11.79 0.62 5.99
CA TRP A 336 -13.07 -0.06 5.93
C TRP A 336 -12.97 -1.39 5.18
N ARG A 337 -12.27 -1.41 4.05
CA ARG A 337 -12.17 -2.60 3.18
C ARG A 337 -11.07 -3.58 3.61
N GLY A 338 -10.00 -3.08 4.24
CA GLY A 338 -8.85 -3.86 4.65
C GLY A 338 -7.87 -4.21 3.52
N ASP A 339 -8.06 -3.62 2.35
CA ASP A 339 -7.22 -3.70 1.15
C ASP A 339 -7.31 -2.37 0.39
N ILE A 340 -6.57 -2.22 -0.71
CA ILE A 340 -6.51 -0.95 -1.48
C ILE A 340 -7.25 -1.00 -2.81
N ILE A 341 -8.02 -2.05 -3.11
CA ILE A 341 -8.65 -2.20 -4.44
C ILE A 341 -9.68 -1.09 -4.66
N ALA A 342 -10.66 -0.96 -3.76
CA ALA A 342 -11.67 0.10 -3.88
C ALA A 342 -11.07 1.50 -3.77
N SER A 343 -10.06 1.72 -2.91
CA SER A 343 -9.40 3.04 -2.81
C SER A 343 -8.64 3.39 -4.09
N SER A 344 -7.99 2.41 -4.74
CA SER A 344 -7.29 2.63 -6.02
C SER A 344 -8.24 3.01 -7.13
N ILE A 345 -9.34 2.28 -7.28
CA ILE A 345 -10.35 2.60 -8.30
C ILE A 345 -11.00 3.96 -8.00
N MET A 346 -11.32 4.24 -6.74
CA MET A 346 -11.85 5.53 -6.31
C MET A 346 -10.90 6.67 -6.65
N HIS A 347 -9.59 6.52 -6.41
CA HIS A 347 -8.58 7.51 -6.74
C HIS A 347 -8.48 7.76 -8.25
N MET A 348 -8.41 6.69 -9.06
CA MET A 348 -8.36 6.79 -10.53
C MET A 348 -9.57 7.54 -11.09
N VAL A 349 -10.76 7.18 -10.62
CA VAL A 349 -12.03 7.77 -11.07
C VAL A 349 -12.12 9.22 -10.63
N TYR A 350 -11.80 9.52 -9.37
CA TYR A 350 -11.79 10.88 -8.86
C TYR A 350 -10.86 11.79 -9.69
N ASN A 351 -9.59 11.40 -9.90
CA ASN A 351 -8.65 12.24 -10.67
C ASN A 351 -9.13 12.47 -12.10
N SER A 352 -9.64 11.41 -12.74
CA SER A 352 -10.14 11.47 -14.11
C SER A 352 -11.37 12.36 -14.21
N THR A 353 -12.36 12.16 -13.34
CA THR A 353 -13.61 12.94 -13.34
C THR A 353 -13.36 14.39 -12.97
N GLN A 354 -12.53 14.67 -11.97
CA GLN A 354 -12.18 16.04 -11.59
C GLN A 354 -11.59 16.80 -12.78
N MET A 355 -10.67 16.18 -13.53
CA MET A 355 -10.08 16.82 -14.70
C MET A 355 -11.06 16.97 -15.86
N ILE A 356 -11.94 15.99 -16.08
CA ILE A 356 -13.02 16.12 -17.08
C ILE A 356 -13.95 17.30 -16.74
N VAL A 357 -14.34 17.46 -15.47
CA VAL A 357 -15.18 18.58 -15.04
C VAL A 357 -14.47 19.92 -15.26
N ILE A 358 -13.20 20.02 -14.87
CA ILE A 358 -12.40 21.24 -15.08
C ILE A 358 -12.26 21.55 -16.59
N TYR A 359 -11.97 20.53 -17.41
CA TYR A 359 -11.88 20.67 -18.86
C TYR A 359 -13.18 21.22 -19.47
N LEU A 360 -14.34 20.65 -19.10
CA LEU A 360 -15.64 21.09 -19.61
C LEU A 360 -15.97 22.53 -19.20
N ILE A 361 -15.59 22.94 -17.98
CA ILE A 361 -15.81 24.31 -17.50
C ILE A 361 -14.95 25.31 -18.26
N LEU A 362 -13.68 24.99 -18.52
CA LEU A 362 -12.73 25.94 -19.07
C LEU A 362 -12.76 26.01 -20.61
N VAL A 363 -13.01 24.89 -21.28
CA VAL A 363 -12.98 24.81 -22.75
C VAL A 363 -14.31 25.23 -23.39
N ASN A 364 -15.34 25.56 -22.59
CA ASN A 364 -16.64 26.07 -23.06
C ASN A 364 -17.21 25.28 -24.25
N ILE A 365 -17.43 23.97 -24.07
CA ILE A 365 -18.27 23.19 -24.99
C ILE A 365 -19.74 23.56 -24.78
#